data_AF-A0A8S3RVI2-F1
#
_entry.id   AF-A0A8S3RVI2-F1
#
_cell.length_a   1.000
_cell.length_b   1.000
_cell.length_c   1.000
_cell.angle_alpha   90.00
_cell.angle_beta   90.00
_cell.angle_gamma   90.00
#
_symmetry.space_group_name_H-M   'P 1'
#
loop_
_entity.id
_entity.type
_entity.pdbx_description
1 polymer ?
#
loop_
_entity_poly.entity_id
_entity_poly.type
_entity_poly.pdbx_seq_one_letter_code
_entity_poly.pdbx_strand_id
1 'polypeptide(L)'
;MNVACTNFTNSLLDIASECIPTREVVVRCDDKIWYNSNLRREMRKRDRFRKLFLRLKTSFAELKFKQQRNKVNNMKKQAKKHFYASLNENLDEIKQANPKQYWKIINMHIKSDRPVHDVPPLKDPNQNYNLAYESSEKSEILNKYFCSIANLENPDKDLPAFNDRCADFLSSIVVSEQDFGTYDRPISVLKCKWVPTSQRRC
;
A
#
# COMPACT_ATOMS: atom_id res chain seq x y z
N MET A 1 18.22 -29.63 -23.01
CA MET A 1 18.46 -29.71 -21.54
C MET A 1 18.97 -31.10 -21.21
N ASN A 2 19.97 -31.21 -20.34
CA ASN A 2 20.65 -32.48 -20.06
C ASN A 2 19.89 -33.29 -19.00
N VAL A 3 19.21 -34.36 -19.42
CA VAL A 3 18.30 -35.18 -18.60
C VAL A 3 18.98 -35.73 -17.34
N ALA A 4 20.26 -36.07 -17.44
CA ALA A 4 21.04 -36.58 -16.31
C ALA A 4 21.20 -35.52 -15.19
N CYS A 5 21.47 -34.26 -15.55
CA CYS A 5 21.60 -33.18 -14.57
C CYS A 5 20.29 -32.93 -13.82
N THR A 6 19.14 -32.97 -14.51
CA THR A 6 17.83 -32.80 -13.86
C THR A 6 17.51 -33.93 -12.89
N ASN A 7 17.79 -35.19 -13.25
CA ASN A 7 17.52 -36.33 -12.38
C ASN A 7 18.39 -36.30 -11.11
N PHE A 8 19.67 -35.96 -11.27
CA PHE A 8 20.58 -35.78 -10.15
C PHE A 8 20.11 -34.65 -9.21
N THR A 9 19.77 -33.48 -9.78
CA THR A 9 19.33 -32.32 -8.99
C THR A 9 18.06 -32.62 -8.21
N ASN A 10 17.08 -33.29 -8.83
CA ASN A 10 15.83 -33.64 -8.16
C ASN A 10 16.05 -34.64 -7.03
N SER A 11 16.82 -35.71 -7.28
CA SER A 11 17.12 -36.71 -6.25
C SER A 11 17.83 -36.10 -5.04
N LEU A 12 18.75 -35.16 -5.28
CA LEU A 12 19.45 -34.44 -4.23
C LEU A 12 18.51 -33.54 -3.42
N LEU A 13 17.61 -32.81 -4.10
CA LEU A 13 16.62 -31.95 -3.44
C LEU A 13 15.62 -32.76 -2.61
N ASP A 14 15.20 -33.93 -3.09
CA ASP A 14 14.31 -34.83 -2.35
C ASP A 14 14.97 -35.31 -1.05
N ILE A 15 16.19 -35.86 -1.14
CA ILE A 15 16.96 -36.29 0.05
C ILE A 15 17.20 -35.12 1.01
N ALA A 16 17.52 -33.94 0.49
CA ALA A 16 17.71 -32.75 1.30
C ALA A 16 16.41 -32.34 2.02
N SER A 17 15.26 -32.43 1.35
CA SER A 17 13.96 -32.08 1.93
C SER A 17 13.53 -33.03 3.05
N GLU A 18 13.91 -34.32 2.97
CA GLU A 18 13.62 -35.33 3.97
C GLU A 18 14.56 -35.24 5.18
N CYS A 19 15.85 -34.98 4.93
CA CYS A 19 16.86 -34.92 5.99
C CYS A 19 16.93 -33.57 6.71
N ILE A 20 16.53 -32.46 6.05
CA ILE A 20 16.67 -31.11 6.60
C ILE A 20 15.30 -30.61 7.07
N PRO A 21 15.09 -30.41 8.38
CA PRO A 21 13.85 -29.87 8.88
C PRO A 21 13.64 -28.45 8.35
N THR A 22 12.62 -28.27 7.53
CA THR A 22 12.25 -26.97 6.97
C THR A 22 11.24 -26.26 7.86
N ARG A 23 11.28 -24.93 7.86
CA ARG A 23 10.30 -24.09 8.53
C ARG A 23 9.90 -22.96 7.60
N GLU A 24 8.59 -22.81 7.41
CA GLU A 24 8.05 -21.64 6.74
C GLU A 24 8.19 -20.39 7.62
N VAL A 25 8.81 -19.36 7.06
CA VAL A 25 8.98 -18.06 7.73
C VAL A 25 8.29 -16.99 6.91
N VAL A 26 7.38 -16.26 7.54
CA VAL A 26 6.77 -15.07 6.96
C VAL A 26 7.77 -13.92 7.01
N VAL A 27 8.44 -13.66 5.88
CA VAL A 27 9.26 -12.47 5.66
C VAL A 27 8.35 -11.26 5.48
N ARG A 28 8.63 -10.17 6.20
CA ARG A 28 7.86 -8.93 6.13
C ARG A 28 8.76 -7.84 5.57
N CYS A 29 8.48 -7.43 4.34
CA CYS A 29 9.29 -6.44 3.63
C CYS A 29 9.03 -5.01 4.10
N ASP A 30 7.84 -4.73 4.66
CA ASP A 30 7.40 -3.39 5.04
C ASP A 30 7.72 -2.99 6.48
N ASP A 31 8.38 -3.87 7.24
CA ASP A 31 8.79 -3.55 8.60
C ASP A 31 9.87 -2.47 8.60
N LYS A 32 9.77 -1.55 9.57
CA LYS A 32 10.84 -0.56 9.79
C LYS A 32 12.10 -1.27 10.28
N ILE A 33 13.27 -0.80 9.87
CA ILE A 33 14.58 -1.38 10.24
C ILE A 33 14.86 -1.47 11.75
N TRP A 34 14.36 -0.52 12.54
CA TRP A 34 14.46 -0.54 14.01
C TRP A 34 13.39 -1.41 14.68
N TYR A 35 12.49 -2.01 13.89
CA TYR A 35 11.33 -2.75 14.37
C TYR A 35 11.70 -4.20 14.68
N ASN A 36 11.49 -4.62 15.93
CA ASN A 36 11.85 -5.97 16.39
C ASN A 36 10.63 -6.85 16.70
N SER A 37 10.83 -8.17 16.73
CA SER A 37 9.79 -9.16 16.98
C SER A 37 9.15 -9.04 18.37
N ASN A 38 9.94 -8.64 19.37
CA ASN A 38 9.49 -8.38 20.74
C ASN A 38 8.51 -7.20 20.80
N LEU A 39 8.84 -6.09 20.14
CA LEU A 39 8.01 -4.89 20.01
C LEU A 39 6.71 -5.23 19.28
N ARG A 40 6.76 -6.05 18.23
CA ARG A 40 5.57 -6.56 17.54
C ARG A 40 4.64 -7.33 18.49
N ARG A 41 5.21 -8.24 19.28
CA ARG A 41 4.44 -9.02 20.27
C ARG A 41 3.74 -8.10 21.27
N GLU A 42 4.44 -7.10 21.78
CA GLU A 42 3.89 -6.16 22.77
C GLU A 42 2.87 -5.19 22.16
N MET A 43 3.04 -4.80 20.88
CA MET A 43 2.02 -4.07 20.12
C MET A 43 0.74 -4.89 19.94
N ARG A 44 0.85 -6.18 19.61
CA ARG A 44 -0.32 -7.08 19.55
C ARG A 44 -1.03 -7.19 20.90
N LYS A 45 -0.29 -7.25 22.02
CA LYS A 45 -0.87 -7.23 23.37
C LYS A 45 -1.62 -5.93 23.65
N ARG A 46 -1.03 -4.77 23.31
CA ARG A 46 -1.69 -3.47 23.42
C ARG A 46 -3.02 -3.45 22.66
N ASP A 47 -3.02 -3.96 21.43
CA ASP A 47 -4.21 -3.95 20.58
C ASP A 47 -5.30 -4.88 21.12
N ARG A 48 -4.91 -6.04 21.68
CA ARG A 48 -5.83 -6.91 22.42
C ARG A 48 -6.44 -6.19 23.63
N PHE A 49 -5.64 -5.50 24.44
CA PHE A 49 -6.16 -4.73 25.58
C PHE A 49 -7.04 -3.55 25.14
N ARG A 50 -6.73 -2.89 24.02
CA ARG A 50 -7.60 -1.85 23.45
C ARG A 50 -8.97 -2.43 23.10
N LYS A 51 -9.01 -3.57 22.40
CA LYS A 51 -10.27 -4.25 22.06
C LYS A 51 -11.04 -4.65 23.32
N LEU A 52 -10.34 -5.17 24.34
CA LEU A 52 -10.94 -5.54 25.62
C LEU A 52 -11.55 -4.34 26.33
N PHE A 53 -10.83 -3.22 26.41
CA PHE A 53 -11.31 -1.97 26.99
C PHE A 53 -12.54 -1.43 26.25
N LEU A 54 -12.52 -1.41 24.92
CA LEU A 54 -13.67 -0.95 24.12
C LEU A 54 -14.91 -1.81 24.33
N ARG A 55 -14.73 -3.11 24.61
CA ARG A 55 -15.82 -4.06 24.88
C ARG A 55 -16.38 -3.94 26.30
N LEU A 56 -15.51 -3.96 27.32
CA LEU A 56 -15.93 -4.03 28.73
C LEU A 56 -16.16 -2.65 29.36
N LYS A 57 -15.48 -1.60 28.87
CA LYS A 57 -15.53 -0.22 29.39
C LYS A 57 -15.27 -0.09 30.89
N THR A 58 -14.56 -1.04 31.49
CA THR A 58 -14.20 -1.04 32.92
C THR A 58 -12.90 -0.27 33.16
N SER A 59 -12.80 0.39 34.32
CA SER A 59 -11.59 1.12 34.77
C SER A 59 -10.33 0.24 34.79
N PHE A 60 -10.45 -1.02 35.22
CA PHE A 60 -9.32 -1.97 35.21
C PHE A 60 -8.79 -2.26 33.80
N ALA A 61 -9.70 -2.49 32.84
CA ALA A 61 -9.33 -2.74 31.45
C ALA A 61 -8.67 -1.50 30.82
N GLU A 62 -9.16 -0.30 31.17
CA GLU A 62 -8.56 0.96 30.77
C GLU A 62 -7.14 1.12 31.32
N LEU A 63 -6.94 0.85 32.61
CA LEU A 63 -5.63 0.94 33.26
C LEU A 63 -4.62 -0.01 32.61
N LYS A 64 -5.01 -1.28 32.38
CA LYS A 64 -4.16 -2.26 31.68
C LYS A 64 -3.79 -1.81 30.27
N PHE A 65 -4.75 -1.25 29.52
CA PHE A 65 -4.48 -0.69 28.20
C PHE A 65 -3.51 0.49 28.27
N LYS A 66 -3.71 1.45 29.18
CA LYS A 66 -2.83 2.62 29.36
C LYS A 66 -1.40 2.19 29.72
N GLN A 67 -1.25 1.28 30.67
CA GLN A 67 0.06 0.72 31.07
C GLN A 67 0.77 0.06 29.88
N GLN A 68 0.08 -0.81 29.14
CA GLN A 68 0.67 -1.50 27.98
C GLN A 68 0.99 -0.52 26.84
N ARG A 69 0.14 0.49 26.61
CA ARG A 69 0.40 1.55 25.61
C ARG A 69 1.67 2.32 25.94
N ASN A 70 1.84 2.73 27.20
CA ASN A 70 3.03 3.45 27.65
C ASN A 70 4.29 2.57 27.52
N LYS A 71 4.20 1.29 27.89
CA LYS A 71 5.27 0.31 27.69
C LYS A 71 5.69 0.22 26.22
N VAL A 72 4.73 0.07 25.30
CA VAL A 72 4.98 0.02 23.85
C VAL A 72 5.62 1.31 23.35
N ASN A 73 5.17 2.48 23.80
CA ASN A 73 5.76 3.76 23.41
C ASN A 73 7.22 3.88 23.86
N ASN A 74 7.52 3.47 25.10
CA ASN A 74 8.89 3.45 25.61
C ASN A 74 9.76 2.47 24.83
N MET A 75 9.27 1.26 24.54
CA MET A 75 10.00 0.30 23.71
C MET A 75 10.24 0.81 22.29
N LYS A 76 9.29 1.53 21.68
CA LYS A 76 9.50 2.19 20.38
C LYS A 76 10.62 3.22 20.45
N LYS A 77 10.61 4.06 21.48
CA LYS A 77 11.64 5.09 21.69
C LYS A 77 13.02 4.46 21.88
N GLN A 78 13.11 3.43 22.72
CA GLN A 78 14.35 2.69 22.97
C GLN A 78 14.86 1.96 21.74
N ALA A 79 13.99 1.25 21.01
CA ALA A 79 14.37 0.51 19.81
C ALA A 79 14.94 1.44 18.72
N LYS A 80 14.30 2.60 18.51
CA LYS A 80 14.84 3.64 17.63
C LYS A 80 16.19 4.13 18.12
N LYS A 81 16.28 4.57 19.38
CA LYS A 81 17.52 5.11 19.96
C LYS A 81 18.68 4.13 19.82
N HIS A 82 18.46 2.88 20.21
CA HIS A 82 19.48 1.83 20.13
C HIS A 82 19.91 1.59 18.69
N PHE A 83 18.96 1.46 17.75
CA PHE A 83 19.28 1.24 16.34
C PHE A 83 20.16 2.38 15.78
N TYR A 84 19.78 3.63 16.00
CA TYR A 84 20.55 4.77 15.49
C TYR A 84 21.90 4.96 16.19
N ALA A 85 21.98 4.68 17.49
CA ALA A 85 23.26 4.70 18.21
C ALA A 85 24.23 3.66 17.64
N SER A 86 23.80 2.40 17.55
CA SER A 86 24.61 1.34 16.96
C SER A 86 24.94 1.60 15.48
N LEU A 87 24.02 2.22 14.73
CA LEU A 87 24.28 2.53 13.34
C LEU A 87 25.37 3.60 13.19
N ASN A 88 25.33 4.67 13.99
CA ASN A 88 26.34 5.72 13.96
C ASN A 88 27.73 5.21 14.36
N GLU A 89 27.79 4.33 15.36
CA GLU A 89 29.06 3.74 15.82
C GLU A 89 29.71 2.85 14.76
N ASN A 90 28.91 2.14 13.96
CA ASN A 90 29.41 1.13 13.02
C ASN A 90 29.33 1.56 11.54
N LEU A 91 28.88 2.78 11.24
CA LEU A 91 28.58 3.18 9.85
C LEU A 91 29.83 3.16 8.96
N ASP A 92 30.94 3.69 9.49
CA ASP A 92 32.22 3.77 8.77
C ASP A 92 32.85 2.38 8.60
N GLU A 93 32.72 1.52 9.60
CA GLU A 93 33.15 0.13 9.52
C GLU A 93 32.34 -0.65 8.47
N ILE A 94 31.01 -0.50 8.45
CA ILE A 94 30.13 -1.15 7.46
C ILE A 94 30.45 -0.64 6.05
N LYS A 95 30.80 0.64 5.89
CA LYS A 95 31.19 1.21 4.60
C LYS A 95 32.44 0.51 4.05
N GLN A 96 33.42 0.22 4.90
CA GLN A 96 34.67 -0.44 4.51
C GLN A 96 34.49 -1.95 4.32
N ALA A 97 33.80 -2.63 5.24
CA ALA A 97 33.64 -4.08 5.23
C ALA A 97 32.60 -4.56 4.20
N ASN A 98 31.49 -3.84 4.03
CA ASN A 98 30.40 -4.22 3.13
C ASN A 98 29.69 -3.01 2.50
N PRO A 99 30.26 -2.44 1.41
CA PRO A 99 29.68 -1.29 0.72
C PRO A 99 28.24 -1.52 0.23
N LYS A 100 27.86 -2.76 -0.13
CA LYS A 100 26.48 -3.08 -0.55
C LYS A 100 25.51 -2.93 0.61
N GLN A 101 25.88 -3.42 1.80
CA GLN A 101 25.07 -3.29 3.00
C GLN A 101 24.95 -1.84 3.45
N TYR A 102 26.04 -1.06 3.36
CA TYR A 102 26.03 0.37 3.59
C TYR A 102 24.98 1.07 2.70
N TRP A 103 25.08 0.91 1.38
CA TRP A 103 24.14 1.54 0.45
C TRP A 103 22.72 1.03 0.62
N LYS A 104 22.51 -0.23 1.03
CA LYS A 104 21.19 -0.75 1.38
C LYS A 104 20.59 0.00 2.58
N ILE A 105 21.37 0.22 3.64
CA ILE A 105 20.91 0.93 4.84
C ILE A 105 20.61 2.40 4.52
N ILE A 106 21.50 3.06 3.78
CA ILE A 106 21.32 4.46 3.33
C ILE A 106 20.08 4.58 2.43
N ASN A 107 19.93 3.72 1.42
CA ASN A 107 18.76 3.72 0.56
C ASN A 107 17.46 3.46 1.33
N MET A 108 17.47 2.60 2.35
CA MET A 108 16.29 2.37 3.20
C MET A 108 15.91 3.61 4.03
N HIS A 109 16.87 4.45 4.41
CA HIS A 109 16.58 5.72 5.10
C HIS A 109 16.04 6.78 4.13
N ILE A 110 16.67 6.92 2.97
CA ILE A 110 16.29 7.91 1.95
C ILE A 110 14.94 7.56 1.30
N LYS A 111 14.65 6.27 1.09
CA LYS A 111 13.44 5.81 0.39
C LYS A 111 12.23 5.58 1.30
N SER A 112 12.32 5.83 2.61
CA SER A 112 11.23 5.54 3.55
C SER A 112 9.94 6.34 3.30
N ASP A 113 9.99 7.38 2.46
CA ASP A 113 8.85 8.25 2.14
C ASP A 113 8.35 8.15 0.69
N ARG A 114 8.79 7.16 -0.10
CA ARG A 114 8.18 6.99 -1.44
C ARG A 114 6.77 6.42 -1.28
N PRO A 115 5.70 7.12 -1.70
CA PRO A 115 4.46 6.43 -1.98
C PRO A 115 4.75 5.39 -3.07
N VAL A 116 4.35 4.15 -2.81
CA VAL A 116 4.53 2.97 -3.70
C VAL A 116 3.78 3.11 -5.04
N HIS A 117 3.19 4.29 -5.32
CA HIS A 117 2.23 4.51 -6.39
C HIS A 117 2.51 5.70 -7.29
N ASP A 118 3.70 6.30 -7.27
CA ASP A 118 4.00 7.31 -8.29
C ASP A 118 4.12 6.63 -9.65
N VAL A 119 3.12 6.88 -10.50
CA VAL A 119 3.14 6.55 -11.93
C VAL A 119 4.49 7.01 -12.48
N PRO A 120 5.25 6.16 -13.19
CA PRO A 120 6.51 6.57 -13.78
C PRO A 120 6.36 7.83 -14.63
N PRO A 121 7.44 8.61 -14.82
CA PRO A 121 7.38 9.80 -15.66
C PRO A 121 6.85 9.46 -17.05
N LEU A 122 5.88 10.23 -17.54
CA LEU A 122 5.30 10.03 -18.87
C LEU A 122 6.06 10.87 -19.88
N LYS A 123 6.25 10.35 -21.10
CA LYS A 123 6.83 11.13 -22.19
C LYS A 123 5.71 11.83 -22.95
N ASP A 124 5.82 13.14 -23.14
CA ASP A 124 4.90 13.87 -24.01
C ASP A 124 5.31 13.70 -25.48
N PRO A 125 4.51 13.02 -26.32
CA PRO A 125 4.80 12.89 -27.74
C PRO A 125 4.75 14.24 -28.49
N ASN A 126 4.07 15.27 -27.94
CA ASN A 126 3.89 16.56 -28.59
C ASN A 126 4.94 17.61 -28.17
N GLN A 127 5.67 17.37 -27.09
CA GLN A 127 6.75 18.25 -26.61
C GLN A 127 8.10 17.53 -26.60
N ASN A 128 8.52 17.04 -27.77
CA ASN A 128 9.86 16.49 -27.99
C ASN A 128 10.27 15.38 -27.00
N TYR A 129 9.30 14.57 -26.53
CA TYR A 129 9.51 13.50 -25.55
C TYR A 129 10.04 13.95 -24.18
N ASN A 130 9.73 15.19 -23.77
CA ASN A 130 9.99 15.65 -22.42
C ASN A 130 9.29 14.74 -21.39
N LEU A 131 9.97 14.50 -20.26
CA LEU A 131 9.49 13.66 -19.18
C LEU A 131 8.66 14.50 -18.21
N ALA A 132 7.38 14.16 -18.06
CA ALA A 132 6.46 14.71 -17.08
C ALA A 132 6.55 13.94 -15.77
N TYR A 133 6.94 14.62 -14.70
CA TYR A 133 7.13 14.01 -13.38
C TYR A 133 5.93 14.26 -12.47
N GLU A 134 5.25 15.39 -12.65
CA GLU A 134 4.13 15.80 -11.81
C GLU A 134 2.79 15.19 -12.28
N SER A 135 1.86 14.99 -11.35
CA SER A 135 0.54 14.42 -11.65
C SER A 135 -0.32 15.34 -12.54
N SER A 136 -0.16 16.65 -12.40
CA SER A 136 -0.79 17.69 -13.24
C SER A 136 -0.36 17.53 -14.69
N GLU A 137 0.94 17.52 -14.95
CA GLU A 137 1.54 17.34 -16.28
C GLU A 137 1.10 16.02 -16.93
N LYS A 138 1.10 14.92 -16.16
CA LYS A 138 0.65 13.61 -16.64
C LYS A 138 -0.82 13.62 -17.06
N SER A 139 -1.68 14.26 -16.25
CA SER A 139 -3.11 14.35 -16.56
C SER A 139 -3.36 15.16 -17.84
N GLU A 140 -2.61 16.24 -18.04
CA GLU A 140 -2.67 17.10 -19.22
C GLU A 140 -2.28 16.31 -20.50
N ILE A 141 -1.17 15.55 -20.44
CA ILE A 141 -0.70 14.73 -21.56
C ILE A 141 -1.72 13.65 -21.92
N LEU A 142 -2.25 12.95 -20.92
CA LEU A 142 -3.26 11.90 -21.14
C LEU A 142 -4.53 12.49 -21.73
N ASN A 143 -5.01 13.62 -21.21
CA ASN A 143 -6.20 14.29 -21.72
C ASN A 143 -6.03 14.70 -23.19
N LYS A 144 -4.89 15.33 -23.52
CA LYS A 144 -4.57 15.70 -24.92
C LYS A 144 -4.53 14.50 -25.85
N TYR A 145 -3.94 13.38 -25.41
CA TYR A 145 -3.90 12.14 -26.18
C TYR A 145 -5.31 11.54 -26.38
N PHE A 146 -6.13 11.47 -25.34
CA PHE A 146 -7.48 10.92 -25.46
C PHE A 146 -8.38 11.80 -26.35
N CYS A 147 -8.25 13.13 -26.26
CA CYS A 147 -8.95 14.05 -27.15
C CYS A 147 -8.51 13.87 -28.62
N SER A 148 -7.23 13.62 -28.89
CA SER A 148 -6.76 13.45 -30.27
C SER A 148 -7.30 12.18 -30.93
N ILE A 149 -7.45 11.08 -30.19
CA ILE A 149 -8.02 9.84 -30.72
C ILE A 149 -9.56 9.81 -30.72
N ALA A 150 -10.20 10.72 -29.97
CA ALA A 150 -11.66 10.82 -29.88
C ALA A 150 -12.29 11.67 -31.01
N ASN A 151 -11.48 12.26 -31.89
CA ASN A 151 -12.00 12.95 -33.07
C ASN A 151 -12.58 11.93 -34.07
N LEU A 152 -13.91 11.83 -34.08
CA LEU A 152 -14.66 11.04 -35.05
C LEU A 152 -14.62 11.75 -36.41
N GLU A 153 -13.92 11.18 -37.39
CA GLU A 153 -13.84 11.69 -38.77
C GLU A 153 -15.19 11.64 -39.53
N ASN A 154 -16.23 11.03 -38.98
CA ASN A 154 -17.54 10.92 -39.61
C ASN A 154 -18.67 11.15 -38.59
N PRO A 155 -19.22 12.38 -38.50
CA PRO A 155 -20.41 12.64 -37.69
C PRO A 155 -21.66 11.93 -38.23
N ASP A 156 -21.64 11.48 -39.50
CA ASP A 156 -22.78 10.84 -40.19
C ASP A 156 -22.67 9.30 -40.25
N LYS A 157 -21.79 8.67 -39.46
CA LYS A 157 -21.77 7.21 -39.36
C LYS A 157 -22.96 6.76 -38.51
N ASP A 158 -23.86 5.97 -39.09
CA ASP A 158 -24.93 5.29 -38.37
C ASP A 158 -24.34 4.54 -37.17
N LEU A 159 -24.76 4.93 -35.96
CA LEU A 159 -24.37 4.24 -34.75
C LEU A 159 -24.88 2.78 -34.83
N PRO A 160 -24.08 1.78 -34.42
CA PRO A 160 -24.57 0.42 -34.32
C PRO A 160 -25.81 0.40 -33.41
N ALA A 161 -26.82 -0.39 -33.79
CA ALA A 161 -28.03 -0.50 -33.00
C ALA A 161 -27.68 -0.99 -31.57
N PHE A 162 -27.82 -0.10 -30.59
CA PHE A 162 -27.69 -0.43 -29.18
C PHE A 162 -29.03 -0.98 -28.71
N ASN A 163 -29.05 -2.25 -28.34
CA ASN A 163 -30.19 -2.82 -27.64
C ASN A 163 -30.02 -2.57 -26.14
N ASP A 164 -31.01 -1.93 -25.53
CA ASP A 164 -31.04 -1.75 -24.08
C ASP A 164 -31.04 -3.12 -23.40
N ARG A 165 -30.04 -3.35 -22.53
CA ARG A 165 -29.92 -4.60 -21.78
C ARG A 165 -30.77 -4.62 -20.51
N CYS A 166 -31.35 -3.49 -20.13
CA CYS A 166 -32.17 -3.35 -18.92
C CYS A 166 -33.23 -2.27 -19.14
N ALA A 167 -34.41 -2.45 -18.53
CA ALA A 167 -35.50 -1.47 -18.53
C ALA A 167 -35.31 -0.35 -17.50
N ASP A 168 -34.33 -0.48 -16.60
CA ASP A 168 -34.03 0.53 -15.60
C ASP A 168 -33.17 1.64 -16.20
N PHE A 169 -33.74 2.83 -16.35
CA PHE A 169 -33.01 4.03 -16.77
C PHE A 169 -33.10 5.11 -15.70
N LEU A 170 -32.04 5.89 -15.60
CA LEU A 170 -31.94 6.98 -14.64
C LEU A 170 -32.51 8.24 -15.29
N SER A 171 -33.79 8.52 -15.05
CA SER A 171 -34.54 9.57 -15.74
C SER A 171 -34.17 11.00 -15.32
N SER A 172 -33.64 11.17 -14.11
CA SER A 172 -33.31 12.49 -13.57
C SER A 172 -32.21 12.37 -12.51
N ILE A 173 -31.16 13.17 -12.67
CA ILE A 173 -30.17 13.40 -11.62
C ILE A 173 -30.46 14.79 -11.06
N VAL A 174 -30.95 14.84 -9.82
CA VAL A 174 -31.13 16.09 -9.08
C VAL A 174 -29.96 16.20 -8.11
N VAL A 175 -29.10 17.21 -8.31
CA VAL A 175 -28.02 17.55 -7.39
C VAL A 175 -28.48 18.73 -6.55
N SER A 176 -28.49 18.58 -5.23
CA SER A 176 -28.85 19.65 -4.31
C SER A 176 -27.61 20.26 -3.66
N GLU A 177 -27.68 21.53 -3.24
CA GLU A 177 -26.56 22.20 -2.55
C GLU A 177 -26.14 21.49 -1.25
N GLN A 178 -27.02 20.67 -0.64
CA GLN A 178 -26.70 19.88 0.55
C GLN A 178 -25.78 18.69 0.26
N ASP A 179 -25.67 18.25 -1.00
CA ASP A 179 -24.75 17.19 -1.41
C ASP A 179 -23.28 17.68 -1.42
N PHE A 180 -23.09 19.00 -1.49
CA PHE A 180 -21.81 19.65 -1.24
C PHE A 180 -21.68 19.96 0.25
N GLY A 181 -21.37 18.94 1.05
CA GLY A 181 -20.85 19.19 2.39
C GLY A 181 -19.66 20.15 2.28
N THR A 182 -19.69 21.26 3.01
CA THR A 182 -18.56 22.20 3.17
C THR A 182 -17.38 21.45 3.79
N TYR A 183 -16.63 20.75 2.95
CA TYR A 183 -15.44 20.02 3.31
C TYR A 183 -14.23 20.79 2.80
N ASP A 184 -13.65 21.57 3.71
CA ASP A 184 -12.28 22.09 3.64
C ASP A 184 -11.26 20.93 3.80
N ARG A 185 -11.41 19.88 2.99
CA ARG A 185 -10.52 18.72 2.93
C ARG A 185 -10.28 18.32 1.48
N PRO A 186 -9.02 18.01 1.11
CA PRO A 186 -8.66 17.66 -0.26
C PRO A 186 -9.46 16.44 -0.72
N ILE A 187 -9.98 16.56 -1.95
CA ILE A 187 -10.88 15.62 -2.62
C ILE A 187 -10.30 14.20 -2.52
N SER A 188 -10.90 13.39 -1.64
CA SER A 188 -10.71 11.95 -1.63
C SER A 188 -12.01 11.32 -2.11
N VAL A 189 -11.90 10.70 -3.30
CA VAL A 189 -12.84 9.81 -4.00
C VAL A 189 -14.17 9.56 -3.28
N LEU A 190 -15.24 10.09 -3.89
CA LEU A 190 -16.64 9.88 -3.51
C LEU A 190 -16.92 8.38 -3.26
N LYS A 191 -17.21 8.03 -2.01
CA LYS A 191 -17.86 6.76 -1.67
C LYS A 191 -19.36 7.00 -1.67
N CYS A 192 -20.02 6.74 -2.80
CA CYS A 192 -21.48 6.66 -2.84
C CYS A 192 -21.95 5.51 -1.93
N LYS A 193 -22.78 5.84 -0.93
CA LYS A 193 -23.46 4.84 -0.11
C LYS A 193 -24.67 4.32 -0.87
N TRP A 194 -24.73 3.00 -1.04
CA TRP A 194 -25.91 2.31 -1.55
C TRP A 194 -26.94 2.20 -0.42
N VAL A 195 -28.17 2.70 -0.63
CA VAL A 195 -29.30 2.46 0.27
C VAL A 195 -30.26 1.51 -0.46
N PRO A 196 -30.42 0.25 -0.01
CA PRO A 196 -31.40 -0.65 -0.58
C PRO A 196 -32.81 -0.20 -0.22
N THR A 197 -33.60 0.19 -1.23
CA THR A 197 -35.05 0.30 -1.08
C THR A 197 -35.63 -1.12 -1.07
N SER A 198 -35.82 -1.69 0.12
CA SER A 198 -36.58 -2.94 0.28
C SER A 198 -37.89 -2.65 1.01
N GLN A 199 -38.91 -2.29 0.21
CA GLN A 199 -40.27 -2.71 0.50
C GLN A 199 -40.39 -4.17 0.03
N ARG A 200 -40.30 -5.12 0.97
CA ARG A 200 -41.16 -6.30 0.94
C ARG A 200 -41.72 -6.51 2.34
N ARG A 201 -43.01 -6.22 2.43
CA ARG A 201 -43.90 -6.54 3.53
C ARG A 201 -44.58 -7.85 3.11
N CYS A 202 -44.60 -8.81 4.05
CA CYS A 202 -45.13 -10.18 3.96
C CYS A 202 -44.26 -11.19 3.18
#